data_AF-A0A932KMG9-F1
#
_entry.id   AF-A0A932KMG9-F1
#
_cell.length_a   1.000
_cell.length_b   1.000
_cell.length_c   1.000
_cell.angle_alpha   90.00
_cell.angle_beta   90.00
_cell.angle_gamma   90.00
#
_symmetry.space_group_name_H-M   'P 1'
#
loop_
_entity.id
_entity.type
_entity.pdbx_description
1 polymer ?
#
loop_
_entity_poly.entity_id
_entity_poly.type
_entity_poly.pdbx_seq_one_letter_code
_entity_poly.pdbx_strand_id
1 'polypeptide(L)'
;MPKPAPRTIEAVYEDGVFKPVRRVALPDRSRVRLTLAPLSPSATEKALVERQRKALLAVVGIGASNRTDISERHDEYLYGKKS
;
A
#
# COMPACT_ATOMS: atom_id res chain seq x y z
N MET A 1 -26.42 28.69 22.71
CA MET A 1 -25.09 28.13 22.37
C MET A 1 -24.85 28.34 20.88
N PRO A 2 -23.70 28.86 20.44
CA PRO A 2 -23.42 29.08 19.03
C PRO A 2 -23.36 27.74 18.27
N LYS A 3 -24.02 27.66 17.12
CA LYS A 3 -23.99 26.49 16.23
C LYS A 3 -22.56 26.31 15.71
N PRO A 4 -21.93 25.13 15.86
CA PRO A 4 -20.58 24.92 15.36
C PRO A 4 -20.55 25.10 13.84
N ALA A 5 -19.56 25.86 13.35
CA ALA A 5 -19.30 26.03 11.94
C ALA A 5 -18.98 24.67 11.28
N PRO A 6 -19.32 24.47 9.98
CA PRO A 6 -19.00 23.23 9.28
C PRO A 6 -17.49 22.98 9.29
N ARG A 7 -17.09 21.75 9.63
CA ARG A 7 -15.70 21.29 9.63
C ARG A 7 -15.58 20.06 8.74
N THR A 8 -14.55 20.01 7.91
CA THR A 8 -14.22 18.82 7.10
C THR A 8 -13.40 17.85 7.95
N ILE A 9 -13.82 16.59 7.96
CA ILE A 9 -13.13 15.50 8.67
C ILE A 9 -12.69 14.48 7.62
N GLU A 10 -11.40 14.20 7.56
CA GLU A 10 -10.87 13.12 6.74
C GLU A 10 -11.07 11.78 7.44
N ALA A 11 -11.55 10.79 6.69
CA ALA A 11 -11.84 9.45 7.19
C ALA A 11 -11.53 8.39 6.13
N VAL A 12 -11.15 7.21 6.59
CA VAL A 12 -11.01 5.99 5.79
C VAL A 12 -12.30 5.18 5.96
N TYR A 13 -12.86 4.71 4.86
CA TYR A 13 -14.02 3.81 4.89
C TYR A 13 -13.54 2.35 4.85
N GLU A 14 -13.80 1.61 5.92
CA GLU A 14 -13.34 0.23 6.09
C GLU A 14 -14.40 -0.56 6.85
N ASP A 15 -14.71 -1.78 6.38
CA ASP A 15 -15.72 -2.68 6.97
C ASP A 15 -17.10 -2.04 7.22
N GLY A 16 -17.52 -1.12 6.34
CA GLY A 16 -18.80 -0.43 6.49
C GLY A 16 -18.79 0.75 7.46
N VAL A 17 -17.63 1.12 8.01
CA VAL A 17 -17.47 2.16 9.03
C VAL A 17 -16.54 3.27 8.54
N PHE A 18 -16.96 4.55 8.69
CA PHE A 18 -16.09 5.70 8.46
C PHE A 18 -15.20 5.94 9.69
N LYS A 19 -13.92 5.58 9.58
CA LYS A 19 -12.89 5.73 10.63
C LYS A 19 -12.14 7.06 10.40
N PRO A 20 -12.25 8.06 11.29
CA PRO A 20 -11.57 9.34 11.09
C PRO A 20 -10.05 9.19 11.23
N VAL A 21 -9.28 9.85 10.36
CA VAL A 21 -7.80 9.82 10.37
C VAL A 21 -7.24 10.48 11.64
N ARG A 22 -7.96 11.46 12.19
CA ARG A 22 -7.64 12.16 13.44
C ARG A 22 -8.80 12.04 14.41
N ARG A 23 -8.50 11.98 15.71
CA ARG A 23 -9.53 11.92 16.75
C ARG A 23 -10.47 13.12 16.64
N VAL A 24 -11.77 12.85 16.59
CA VAL A 24 -12.81 13.88 16.56
C VAL A 24 -13.53 13.88 17.90
N ALA A 25 -13.66 15.06 18.51
CA ALA A 25 -14.46 15.24 19.71
C ALA A 25 -15.92 15.50 19.32
N LEU A 26 -16.69 14.42 19.12
CA LEU A 26 -18.14 14.46 18.96
C LEU A 26 -18.79 13.67 20.10
N PRO A 27 -19.90 14.14 20.68
CA PRO A 27 -20.69 13.36 21.62
C PRO A 27 -21.19 12.05 21.00
N ASP A 28 -21.35 11.02 21.81
CA ASP A 28 -21.94 9.76 21.38
C ASP A 28 -23.34 9.98 20.76
N ARG A 29 -23.64 9.18 19.73
CA ARG A 29 -24.89 9.27 18.94
C ARG A 29 -25.15 10.62 18.26
N SER A 30 -24.10 11.43 18.04
CA SER A 30 -24.21 12.65 17.24
C SER A 30 -24.62 12.34 15.81
N ARG A 31 -25.68 13.00 15.32
CA ARG A 31 -26.09 12.94 13.91
C ARG A 31 -25.21 13.89 13.10
N VAL A 32 -24.56 13.36 12.07
CA VAL A 32 -23.71 14.13 11.14
C VAL A 32 -24.21 13.97 9.71
N ARG A 33 -23.99 14.97 8.87
CA ARG A 33 -24.19 14.88 7.42
C ARG A 33 -22.84 14.58 6.77
N LEU A 34 -22.80 13.55 5.93
CA LEU A 34 -21.61 13.18 5.18
C LEU A 34 -21.63 13.82 3.79
N THR A 35 -20.48 14.35 3.38
CA THR A 35 -20.22 14.77 2.01
C THR A 35 -18.99 14.00 1.55
N LEU A 36 -19.15 13.17 0.51
CA LEU A 36 -18.04 12.38 -0.04
C LEU A 36 -17.31 13.23 -1.08
N ALA A 37 -16.03 13.49 -0.82
CA ALA A 37 -15.13 14.11 -1.78
C ALA A 37 -14.07 13.06 -2.16
N PRO A 38 -13.86 12.76 -3.45
CA PRO A 38 -12.80 11.85 -3.86
C PRO A 38 -11.44 12.46 -3.47
N LEU A 39 -10.71 11.79 -2.59
CA LEU A 39 -9.35 12.16 -2.25
C LEU A 39 -8.43 11.59 -3.33
N SER A 40 -7.75 12.47 -4.06
CA SER A 40 -6.67 12.02 -4.94
C SER A 40 -5.47 11.67 -4.06
N PRO A 41 -4.76 10.56 -4.33
CA PRO A 41 -3.59 10.19 -3.56
C PRO A 41 -2.57 11.32 -3.64
N SER A 42 -2.01 11.67 -2.49
CA SER A 42 -1.05 12.76 -2.38
C SER A 42 0.17 12.49 -3.27
N ALA A 43 0.86 13.55 -3.71
CA ALA A 43 2.08 13.40 -4.49
C ALA A 43 3.12 12.51 -3.79
N THR A 44 3.17 12.58 -2.45
CA THR A 44 4.04 11.76 -1.61
C THR A 44 3.66 10.28 -1.62
N GLU A 45 2.37 9.94 -1.54
CA GLU A 45 1.90 8.55 -1.63
C GLU A 45 2.16 7.95 -3.01
N LYS A 46 1.92 8.73 -4.08
CA LYS A 46 2.22 8.29 -5.45
C LYS A 46 3.71 7.98 -5.62
N ALA A 47 4.59 8.83 -5.10
CA ALA A 47 6.03 8.62 -5.15
C ALA A 47 6.47 7.37 -4.37
N LEU A 48 5.85 7.09 -3.22
CA LEU A 48 6.11 5.88 -2.44
C LEU A 48 5.72 4.61 -3.20
N VAL A 49 4.53 4.59 -3.79
CA VAL A 49 4.02 3.46 -4.59
C VAL A 49 4.93 3.20 -5.80
N GLU A 50 5.33 4.25 -6.53
CA GLU A 50 6.24 4.09 -7.67
C GLU A 50 7.62 3.57 -7.25
N ARG A 51 8.15 4.00 -6.10
CA ARG A 51 9.40 3.46 -5.56
C ARG A 51 9.28 1.96 -5.24
N GLN A 52 8.19 1.56 -4.58
CA GLN A 52 7.94 0.15 -4.25
C GLN A 52 7.79 -0.71 -5.52
N ARG A 53 7.03 -0.21 -6.49
CA ARG A 53 6.85 -0.87 -7.80
C ARG A 53 8.18 -1.08 -8.51
N LYS A 54 9.05 -0.06 -8.55
CA LYS A 54 10.38 -0.16 -9.17
C LYS A 54 11.26 -1.20 -8.46
N ALA A 55 11.20 -1.26 -7.13
CA ALA A 55 11.96 -2.25 -6.36
C ALA A 55 11.50 -3.68 -6.64
N LEU A 56 10.19 -3.91 -6.73
CA LEU A 56 9.62 -5.22 -7.07
C LEU A 56 10.00 -5.64 -8.49
N LEU A 57 9.90 -4.73 -9.47
CA LEU A 57 10.29 -5.00 -10.86
C LEU A 57 11.76 -5.38 -11.01
N ALA A 58 12.65 -4.86 -10.16
CA ALA A 58 14.07 -5.23 -10.18
C ALA A 58 14.32 -6.69 -9.76
N VAL A 59 13.37 -7.33 -9.08
CA VAL A 59 13.44 -8.72 -8.59
C VAL A 59 12.65 -9.67 -9.50
N VAL A 60 11.78 -9.14 -10.38
CA VAL A 60 11.02 -9.96 -11.34
C VAL A 60 11.99 -10.69 -12.28
N GLY A 61 11.87 -12.02 -12.34
CA GLY A 61 12.68 -12.88 -13.20
C GLY A 61 13.86 -13.56 -12.49
N ILE A 62 14.17 -13.20 -11.24
CA ILE A 62 15.13 -13.96 -10.42
C ILE A 62 14.52 -15.35 -10.17
N GLY A 63 15.17 -16.40 -10.68
CA GLY A 63 14.70 -17.78 -10.60
C GLY A 63 13.87 -18.27 -11.80
N ALA A 64 13.69 -17.46 -12.86
CA ALA A 64 12.96 -17.85 -14.07
C ALA A 64 13.71 -18.86 -14.98
N SER A 65 14.79 -19.48 -14.51
CA SER A 65 15.62 -20.38 -15.32
C SER A 65 14.97 -21.74 -15.60
N ASN A 66 13.81 -22.06 -14.99
CA ASN A 66 13.13 -23.37 -15.04
C ASN A 66 14.05 -24.57 -14.74
N ARG A 67 15.22 -24.32 -14.13
CA ARG A 67 16.21 -25.34 -13.77
C ARG A 67 16.04 -25.66 -12.30
N THR A 68 15.67 -26.90 -12.00
CA THR A 68 15.38 -27.39 -10.65
C THR A 68 16.59 -28.05 -9.99
N ASP A 69 17.61 -28.41 -10.76
CA ASP A 69 18.78 -29.20 -10.33
C ASP A 69 20.04 -28.35 -10.05
N ILE A 70 19.91 -27.02 -9.97
CA ILE A 70 21.05 -26.11 -9.75
C ILE A 70 21.77 -26.41 -8.43
N SER A 71 21.03 -26.82 -7.40
CA SER A 71 21.63 -27.18 -6.09
C SER A 71 22.39 -28.51 -6.15
N GLU A 72 21.85 -29.49 -6.88
CA GLU A 72 22.42 -30.84 -7.00
C GLU A 72 23.63 -30.86 -7.93
N ARG A 73 23.64 -30.03 -8.98
CA ARG A 73 24.69 -29.94 -9.99
C ARG A 73 25.41 -28.60 -9.96
N HIS A 74 25.57 -28.03 -8.76
CA HIS A 74 26.17 -26.71 -8.58
C HIS A 74 27.57 -26.61 -9.21
N ASP A 75 28.38 -27.67 -9.16
CA ASP A 75 29.70 -27.69 -9.78
C ASP A 75 29.67 -27.49 -11.29
N GLU A 76 28.69 -28.08 -11.99
CA GLU A 76 28.53 -27.94 -13.44
C GLU A 76 28.12 -26.52 -13.83
N TYR A 77 27.29 -25.87 -13.01
CA TYR A 77 26.81 -24.52 -13.25
C TYR A 77 27.80 -23.43 -12.82
N LEU A 78 28.63 -23.69 -11.80
CA LEU A 78 29.61 -22.72 -11.28
C LEU A 78 30.98 -22.84 -11.93
N TYR A 79 31.42 -24.06 -12.25
CA TYR A 79 32.80 -24.31 -12.70
C TYR A 79 32.87 -24.90 -14.11
N GLY A 80 31.72 -25.22 -14.72
CA GLY A 80 31.66 -25.91 -16.01
C GLY A 80 32.10 -27.37 -15.92
N LYS A 81 31.79 -28.16 -16.95
CA LYS A 81 32.30 -29.53 -17.02
C LYS A 81 33.82 -29.50 -17.23
N LYS A 82 34.58 -30.05 -16.29
CA LYS A 82 35.99 -30.40 -16.53
C LYS A 82 36.04 -31.49 -17.60
N SER A 83 36.77 -31.20 -18.68
CA SER A 83 37.07 -32.13 -19.77
C SER A 83 38.10 -33.18 -19.38
#